data_AF-A0A1G2YJR1-F1
#
_entry.id   AF-A0A1G2YJR1-F1
#
_cell.length_a   1.000
_cell.length_b   1.000
_cell.length_c   1.000
_cell.angle_alpha   90.00
_cell.angle_beta   90.00
_cell.angle_gamma   90.00
#
_symmetry.space_group_name_H-M   'P 1'
#
loop_
_entity.id
_entity.type
_entity.pdbx_description
1 polymer ?
#
loop_
_entity_poly.entity_id
_entity_poly.type
_entity_poly.pdbx_seq_one_letter_code
_entity_poly.pdbx_strand_id
1 'polypeptide(L)'
;MPLLNMPYIEALAVMGKVNPFFEKAGMLKFEAPMPTRCVKLLGVLSAVGIEESSLVDIEKTHSKMTNLTGRAKNFIEKHLRDFLAAYGRRARNMPSGLARTEYLISRLSDRPIYYLWRNPDVELKI
;
A
#
# COMPACT_ATOMS: atom_id res chain seq x y z
N MET A 1 7.59 26.83 2.64
CA MET A 1 8.71 26.83 3.60
C MET A 1 9.72 27.92 3.22
N PRO A 2 9.33 29.19 3.31
CA PRO A 2 10.09 30.30 2.72
C PRO A 2 11.43 30.58 3.42
N LEU A 3 11.62 30.09 4.65
CA LEU A 3 12.86 30.28 5.41
C LEU A 3 14.01 29.39 4.94
N LEU A 4 13.74 28.42 4.06
CA LEU A 4 14.75 27.54 3.48
C LEU A 4 15.06 28.03 2.06
N ASN A 5 16.30 28.43 1.80
CA ASN A 5 16.77 28.86 0.48
C ASN A 5 17.03 27.66 -0.45
N MET A 6 16.05 26.77 -0.57
CA MET A 6 16.07 25.59 -1.41
C MET A 6 15.04 25.74 -2.53
N PRO A 7 15.36 25.36 -3.78
CA PRO A 7 14.42 25.46 -4.89
C PRO A 7 13.23 24.50 -4.76
N TYR A 8 13.48 23.31 -4.21
CA TYR A 8 12.49 22.24 -4.04
C TYR A 8 12.59 21.63 -2.65
N ILE A 9 11.43 21.25 -2.11
CA ILE A 9 11.33 20.46 -0.89
C ILE A 9 10.33 19.34 -1.13
N GLU A 10 10.74 18.13 -0.78
CA GLU A 10 9.96 16.91 -0.96
C GLU A 10 9.54 16.36 0.41
N ALA A 11 8.34 15.78 0.49
CA ALA A 11 7.87 15.10 1.69
C ALA A 11 7.05 13.86 1.35
N LEU A 12 7.09 12.86 2.22
CA LEU A 12 6.20 11.69 2.19
C LEU A 12 5.31 11.70 3.43
N ALA A 13 4.00 11.58 3.23
CA ALA A 13 3.04 11.51 4.33
C ALA A 13 2.28 10.19 4.32
N VAL A 14 2.45 9.39 5.37
CA VAL A 14 1.67 8.15 5.58
C VAL A 14 0.18 8.45 5.77
N MET A 15 -0.14 9.59 6.40
CA MET A 15 -1.52 10.02 6.69
C MET A 15 -2.02 11.14 5.75
N GLY A 16 -1.40 11.29 4.57
CA GLY A 16 -1.72 12.38 3.64
C GLY A 16 -3.16 12.35 3.09
N LYS A 17 -3.87 11.23 3.22
CA LYS A 17 -5.30 11.13 2.84
C LYS A 17 -6.23 11.62 3.94
N VAL A 18 -5.75 11.63 5.18
CA VAL A 18 -6.55 11.93 6.37
C VAL A 18 -6.41 13.39 6.77
N ASN A 19 -5.19 13.94 6.71
CA ASN A 19 -4.93 15.33 7.08
C ASN A 19 -4.16 16.06 5.96
N PRO A 20 -4.74 17.11 5.35
CA PRO A 20 -4.10 17.87 4.27
C PRO A 20 -3.08 18.89 4.81
N PHE A 21 -2.22 18.48 5.75
CA PHE A 21 -1.26 19.37 6.42
C PHE A 21 -0.29 20.00 5.42
N PHE A 22 0.25 19.21 4.49
CA PHE A 22 1.24 19.68 3.53
C PHE A 22 0.61 20.53 2.43
N GLU A 23 -0.62 20.22 1.99
CA GLU A 23 -1.36 21.08 1.07
C GLU A 23 -1.65 22.45 1.70
N LYS A 24 -2.05 22.48 2.98
CA LYS A 24 -2.22 23.74 3.73
C LYS A 24 -0.92 24.52 3.90
N ALA A 25 0.23 23.83 3.91
CA ALA A 25 1.55 24.44 3.91
C ALA A 25 2.02 24.89 2.50
N GLY A 26 1.17 24.75 1.49
CA GLY A 26 1.42 25.17 0.11
C GLY A 26 2.13 24.14 -0.77
N MET A 27 2.20 22.88 -0.34
CA MET A 27 2.80 21.81 -1.13
C MET A 27 1.80 21.22 -2.14
N LEU A 28 2.30 20.80 -3.30
CA LEU A 28 1.55 20.06 -4.31
C LEU A 28 1.51 18.58 -3.97
N LYS A 29 0.31 17.99 -4.02
CA LYS A 29 0.04 16.59 -3.72
C LYS A 29 0.20 15.71 -4.95
N PHE A 30 0.92 14.59 -4.81
CA PHE A 30 1.06 13.55 -5.83
C PHE A 30 0.68 12.19 -5.25
N GLU A 31 -0.43 11.65 -5.73
CA GLU A 31 -0.90 10.32 -5.36
C GLU A 31 -0.54 9.31 -6.46
N ALA A 32 0.23 8.29 -6.09
CA ALA A 32 0.49 7.18 -6.99
C ALA A 32 -0.75 6.29 -7.10
N PRO A 33 -1.20 5.92 -8.32
CA PRO A 33 -2.34 5.03 -8.49
C PRO A 33 -2.06 3.65 -7.88
N MET A 34 -3.12 2.97 -7.47
CA MET A 34 -3.02 1.61 -6.98
C MET A 34 -2.60 0.67 -8.13
N PRO A 35 -1.57 -0.19 -7.97
CA PRO A 35 -1.14 -1.09 -9.00
C PRO A 35 -2.19 -2.15 -9.22
N THR A 36 -2.34 -2.53 -10.48
CA THR A 36 -3.33 -3.53 -10.90
C THR A 36 -3.21 -4.85 -10.14
N ARG A 37 -2.02 -5.23 -9.68
CA ARG A 37 -1.82 -6.45 -8.85
C ARG A 37 -2.52 -6.37 -7.50
N CYS A 38 -2.53 -5.19 -6.86
CA CYS A 38 -3.20 -4.99 -5.57
C CYS A 38 -4.72 -5.02 -5.78
N VAL A 39 -5.22 -4.30 -6.78
CA VAL A 39 -6.65 -4.31 -7.17
C VAL A 39 -7.13 -5.73 -7.48
N LYS A 40 -6.36 -6.50 -8.27
CA LYS A 40 -6.65 -7.90 -8.59
C LYS A 40 -6.72 -8.77 -7.35
N LEU A 41 -5.74 -8.65 -6.43
CA LEU A 41 -5.74 -9.45 -5.22
C LEU A 41 -6.91 -9.09 -4.30
N LEU A 42 -7.23 -7.80 -4.14
CA LEU A 42 -8.42 -7.37 -3.39
C LEU A 42 -9.71 -7.97 -3.97
N GLY A 43 -9.86 -7.96 -5.30
CA GLY A 43 -11.01 -8.61 -5.96
C GLY A 43 -11.08 -10.12 -5.70
N VAL A 44 -9.93 -10.81 -5.71
CA VAL A 44 -9.84 -12.25 -5.37
C VAL A 44 -10.21 -12.51 -3.91
N LEU A 45 -9.76 -11.66 -2.98
CA LEU A 45 -10.08 -11.77 -1.55
C LEU A 45 -11.58 -11.51 -1.31
N SER A 46 -12.17 -10.50 -1.94
CA SER A 46 -13.61 -10.25 -1.82
C SER A 46 -14.44 -11.40 -2.39
N ALA A 47 -14.01 -12.02 -3.51
CA ALA A 47 -14.70 -13.17 -4.10
C ALA A 47 -14.81 -14.41 -3.19
N VAL A 48 -14.04 -14.47 -2.09
CA VAL A 48 -14.12 -15.54 -1.08
C VAL A 48 -14.64 -15.06 0.30
N GLY A 49 -15.15 -13.82 0.38
CA GLY A 49 -15.68 -13.23 1.62
C GLY A 49 -14.64 -12.57 2.54
N ILE A 50 -13.45 -12.26 2.02
CA ILE A 50 -12.41 -11.49 2.74
C ILE A 50 -12.41 -10.06 2.21
N GLU A 51 -13.25 -9.23 2.82
CA GLU A 51 -13.38 -7.81 2.46
C GLU A 51 -12.19 -6.97 2.94
N GLU A 52 -11.97 -5.83 2.30
CA GLU A 52 -10.90 -4.88 2.63
C GLU A 52 -10.96 -4.42 4.09
N SER A 53 -12.16 -4.25 4.64
CA SER A 53 -12.38 -3.93 6.05
C SER A 53 -11.87 -5.01 7.02
N SER A 54 -11.65 -6.24 6.56
CA SER A 54 -11.05 -7.29 7.38
C SER A 54 -9.54 -7.12 7.50
N LEU A 55 -8.89 -6.47 6.52
CA LEU A 55 -7.43 -6.36 6.43
C LEU A 55 -6.79 -5.47 7.50
N VAL A 56 -7.61 -4.77 8.30
CA VAL A 56 -7.14 -4.01 9.47
C VAL A 56 -6.74 -4.92 10.64
N ASP A 57 -7.21 -6.17 10.64
CA ASP A 57 -6.96 -7.17 11.68
C ASP A 57 -6.27 -8.39 11.08
N ILE A 58 -4.99 -8.54 11.43
CA ILE A 58 -4.09 -9.58 10.91
C ILE A 58 -4.60 -10.97 11.33
N GLU A 59 -4.98 -11.15 12.59
CA GLU A 59 -5.40 -12.44 13.13
C GLU A 59 -6.73 -12.87 12.51
N LYS A 60 -7.70 -11.96 12.48
CA LYS A 60 -9.02 -12.23 11.88
C LYS A 60 -8.90 -12.52 10.39
N THR A 61 -8.07 -11.78 9.65
CA THR A 61 -7.81 -12.05 8.24
C THR A 61 -7.15 -13.41 8.06
N HIS A 62 -6.16 -13.74 8.88
CA HIS A 62 -5.50 -15.03 8.84
C HIS A 62 -6.47 -16.18 9.09
N SER A 63 -7.29 -16.09 10.14
CA SER A 63 -8.31 -17.08 10.48
C SER A 63 -9.30 -17.28 9.34
N LYS A 64 -9.75 -16.20 8.69
CA LYS A 64 -10.62 -16.32 7.50
C LYS A 64 -9.93 -17.09 6.38
N MET A 65 -8.67 -16.79 6.08
CA MET A 65 -7.91 -17.50 5.04
C MET A 65 -7.68 -18.97 5.39
N THR A 66 -7.37 -19.30 6.65
CA THR A 66 -7.12 -20.68 7.07
C THR A 66 -8.38 -21.54 7.09
N ASN A 67 -9.54 -20.92 7.34
CA ASN A 67 -10.83 -21.60 7.37
C ASN A 67 -11.39 -21.90 5.97
N LEU A 68 -10.80 -21.35 4.90
CA LEU A 68 -11.15 -21.73 3.54
C LEU A 68 -10.73 -23.17 3.27
N THR A 69 -11.57 -23.89 2.53
CA THR A 69 -11.34 -25.28 2.17
C THR A 69 -11.50 -25.52 0.67
N GLY A 70 -10.97 -26.65 0.19
CA GLY A 70 -11.13 -27.11 -1.18
C GLY A 70 -10.68 -26.10 -2.24
N ARG A 71 -11.57 -25.83 -3.22
CA ARG A 71 -11.27 -24.99 -4.39
C ARG A 71 -10.96 -23.54 -4.00
N ALA A 72 -11.68 -22.97 -3.02
CA ALA A 72 -11.47 -21.60 -2.59
C ALA A 72 -10.07 -21.39 -1.98
N LYS A 73 -9.62 -22.34 -1.15
CA LYS A 73 -8.26 -22.30 -0.57
C LYS A 73 -7.18 -22.34 -1.66
N ASN A 74 -7.28 -23.29 -2.59
CA ASN A 74 -6.30 -23.42 -3.68
C ASN A 74 -6.30 -22.19 -4.61
N PHE A 75 -7.48 -21.62 -4.85
CA PHE A 75 -7.65 -20.41 -5.65
C PHE A 75 -6.89 -19.23 -5.03
N ILE A 76 -7.09 -18.96 -3.73
CA ILE A 76 -6.40 -17.87 -3.05
C ILE A 76 -4.90 -18.13 -2.96
N GLU A 77 -4.47 -19.33 -2.56
CA GLU A 77 -3.04 -19.63 -2.41
C GLU A 77 -2.25 -19.38 -3.70
N LYS A 78 -2.85 -19.70 -4.86
CA LYS A 78 -2.28 -19.36 -6.17
C LYS A 78 -2.11 -17.84 -6.32
N HIS A 79 -3.17 -17.07 -6.11
CA HIS A 79 -3.14 -15.62 -6.27
C HIS A 79 -2.23 -14.91 -5.25
N LEU A 80 -2.15 -15.41 -4.01
CA LEU A 80 -1.21 -14.92 -3.00
C LEU A 80 0.23 -15.16 -3.44
N ARG A 81 0.55 -16.37 -3.92
CA ARG A 81 1.90 -16.69 -4.38
C ARG A 81 2.33 -15.82 -5.56
N ASP A 82 1.43 -15.59 -6.52
CA ASP A 82 1.69 -14.74 -7.68
C ASP A 82 1.85 -13.26 -7.28
N PHE A 83 1.02 -12.77 -6.36
CA PHE A 83 1.15 -11.43 -5.80
C PHE A 83 2.48 -11.24 -5.07
N LEU A 84 2.84 -12.18 -4.19
CA LEU A 84 4.07 -12.14 -3.40
C LEU A 84 5.34 -12.31 -4.26
N ALA A 85 5.23 -12.96 -5.43
CA ALA A 85 6.34 -13.11 -6.36
C ALA A 85 6.89 -11.76 -6.85
N ALA A 86 6.05 -10.72 -6.93
CA ALA A 86 6.47 -9.37 -7.30
C ALA A 86 7.42 -8.72 -6.27
N TYR A 87 7.53 -9.27 -5.06
CA TYR A 87 8.36 -8.76 -3.96
C TYR A 87 9.59 -9.65 -3.70
N GLY A 88 9.89 -10.57 -4.62
CA GLY A 88 11.11 -11.39 -4.60
C GLY A 88 10.93 -12.80 -4.04
N ARG A 89 12.01 -13.60 -4.13
CA ARG A 89 11.99 -15.04 -3.83
C ARG A 89 11.61 -15.36 -2.38
N ARG A 90 12.07 -14.54 -1.42
CA ARG A 90 11.73 -14.71 0.00
C ARG A 90 10.22 -14.51 0.22
N ALA A 91 9.64 -13.46 -0.37
CA ALA A 91 8.21 -13.17 -0.22
C ALA A 91 7.34 -14.26 -0.85
N ARG A 92 7.69 -14.72 -2.05
CA ARG A 92 7.00 -15.79 -2.77
C ARG A 92 6.89 -17.10 -1.98
N ASN A 93 7.93 -17.41 -1.21
CA ASN A 93 8.06 -18.69 -0.51
C ASN A 93 7.76 -18.58 0.99
N MET A 94 7.16 -17.46 1.45
CA MET A 94 6.74 -17.37 2.85
C MET A 94 5.72 -18.47 3.17
N PRO A 95 5.93 -19.23 4.26
CA PRO A 95 4.96 -20.22 4.69
C PRO A 95 3.64 -19.55 5.09
N SER A 96 2.53 -20.29 5.03
CA SER A 96 1.27 -19.82 5.59
C SER A 96 1.43 -19.57 7.09
N GLY A 97 1.04 -18.39 7.55
CA GLY A 97 1.10 -17.98 8.94
C GLY A 97 0.77 -16.50 9.10
N LEU A 98 0.78 -16.04 10.35
CA LEU A 98 0.52 -14.64 10.70
C LEU A 98 1.53 -13.70 10.02
N ALA A 99 2.82 -14.04 10.03
CA ALA A 99 3.86 -13.21 9.39
C ALA A 99 3.63 -13.00 7.88
N ARG A 100 3.16 -14.02 7.16
CA ARG A 100 2.79 -13.88 5.73
C ARG A 100 1.57 -12.99 5.56
N THR A 101 0.61 -13.09 6.47
CA THR A 101 -0.62 -12.29 6.46
C THR A 101 -0.33 -10.82 6.75
N GLU A 102 0.48 -10.54 7.75
CA GLU A 102 0.99 -9.20 8.07
C GLU A 102 1.76 -8.60 6.88
N TYR A 103 2.67 -9.38 6.30
CA TYR A 103 3.42 -8.92 5.14
C TYR A 103 2.50 -8.62 3.95
N LEU A 104 1.52 -9.49 3.68
CA LEU A 104 0.52 -9.27 2.64
C LEU A 104 -0.25 -7.95 2.87
N ILE A 105 -0.80 -7.78 4.06
CA ILE A 105 -1.54 -6.59 4.46
C ILE A 105 -0.67 -5.35 4.27
N SER A 106 0.59 -5.36 4.72
CA SER A 106 1.52 -4.22 4.54
C SER A 106 1.72 -3.78 3.09
N ARG A 107 1.48 -4.66 2.11
CA ARG A 107 1.59 -4.36 0.66
C ARG A 107 0.26 -3.96 0.02
N LEU A 108 -0.85 -4.28 0.67
CA LEU A 108 -2.19 -3.87 0.27
C LEU A 108 -2.60 -2.55 0.93
N SER A 109 -2.06 -2.25 2.13
CA SER A 109 -2.32 -1.05 2.91
C SER A 109 -1.90 0.24 2.22
N ASP A 110 -2.38 1.33 2.81
CA ASP A 110 -2.32 2.66 2.24
C ASP A 110 -0.89 3.15 1.97
N ARG A 111 -0.77 3.95 0.92
CA ARG A 111 0.52 4.37 0.38
C ARG A 111 0.86 5.76 0.89
N PRO A 112 2.14 6.02 1.23
CA PRO A 112 2.58 7.37 1.46
C PRO A 112 2.26 8.25 0.26
N ILE A 113 1.70 9.42 0.53
CA ILE A 113 1.48 10.45 -0.49
C ILE A 113 2.74 11.29 -0.58
N TYR A 114 3.14 11.57 -1.82
CA TYR A 114 4.29 12.40 -2.10
C TYR A 114 3.86 13.85 -2.26
N TYR A 115 4.66 14.77 -1.72
CA TYR A 115 4.43 16.19 -1.77
C TYR A 115 5.66 16.91 -2.29
N LEU A 116 5.43 17.91 -3.14
CA LEU A 116 6.47 18.80 -3.65
C LEU A 116 6.12 20.24 -3.35
N TRP A 117 7.02 20.95 -2.70
CA TRP A 117 6.97 22.40 -2.60
C TRP A 117 8.03 22.99 -3.53
N ARG A 118 7.63 23.99 -4.32
CA ARG A 118 8.54 24.78 -5.14
C ARG A 118 8.67 26.16 -4.54
N ASN A 119 9.91 26.63 -4.38
CA ASN A 119 10.17 27.99 -3.95
C ASN A 119 9.84 28.97 -5.08
N PRO A 120 8.91 29.92 -4.90
CA PRO A 120 8.58 30.91 -5.92
C PRO A 120 9.70 31.92 -6.17
N ASP A 121 10.59 32.12 -5.21
CA ASP A 121 11.59 33.21 -5.22
C ASP A 121 12.96 32.79 -5.79
N VAL A 122 13.13 31.50 -6.12
CA VAL A 122 14.40 30.97 -6.65
C VAL A 122 14.26 30.69 -8.14
N GLU A 123 15.01 31.44 -8.96
CA GLU A 123 15.20 31.11 -10.37
C GLU A 123 16.08 29.87 -10.54
N LEU A 124 15.57 28.89 -11.29
CA LEU A 124 16.32 27.70 -11.65
C LEU A 124 17.23 28.05 -12.83
N LYS A 125 18.54 27.89 -12.64
CA LYS A 125 19.48 27.83 -13.77
C LYS A 125 19.34 26.44 -14.40
N ILE A 126 18.52 26.34 -15.45
CA ILE A 126 18.33 25.14 -16.27
C ILE A 126 19.30 25.19 -17.44
#